data_AF-A0A7X1H8A1-F1
#
_entry.id   AF-A0A7X1H8A1-F1
#
_cell.length_a   1.000
_cell.length_b   1.000
_cell.length_c   1.000
_cell.angle_alpha   90.00
_cell.angle_beta   90.00
_cell.angle_gamma   90.00
#
_symmetry.space_group_name_H-M   'P 1'
#
loop_
_entity.id
_entity.type
_entity.pdbx_description
1 polymer ?
#
loop_
_entity_poly.entity_id
_entity_poly.type
_entity_poly.pdbx_seq_one_letter_code
_entity_poly.pdbx_strand_id
1 'polypeptide(L)'
;MLATFDGKGSGTYQHLENSYSSLHSGTFTYKVSSDGTYTLSPEGFVTGKGIVTSDGNVATLIFFEGDSSELGVGIRKSTLGGTDNDGDGYTESQDCNDNNKSIHPGAIEICGDGIDQDCSGSDMPCPDPPSAPTGVSASDGTLSGKVQVSWTAATLATSYDVYRADMPAWTGTAPKRIASSVSGTTYEDTTAVTGNRYYYWVKSRNSGGVSKYSNFDPGYWGTMGTIPAKPTNVSATDGTVSGKVNITWDTASNSL
;
A
#
# COMPACT_ATOMS: atom_id res chain seq x y z
N MET A 1 -31.60 -8.28 -9.66
CA MET A 1 -30.98 -7.38 -8.67
C MET A 1 -31.95 -6.24 -8.45
N LEU A 2 -32.60 -6.17 -7.28
CA LEU A 2 -33.59 -5.13 -6.98
C LEU A 2 -32.86 -3.80 -6.79
N ALA A 3 -33.03 -2.86 -7.74
CA ALA A 3 -32.71 -1.47 -7.48
C ALA A 3 -33.87 -0.86 -6.69
N THR A 4 -33.65 -0.61 -5.40
CA THR A 4 -34.49 0.33 -4.64
C THR A 4 -34.31 1.71 -5.26
N PHE A 5 -35.35 2.22 -5.93
CA PHE A 5 -35.40 3.58 -6.45
C PHE A 5 -35.86 4.52 -5.35
N ASP A 6 -34.93 4.98 -4.51
CA ASP A 6 -35.17 6.05 -3.56
C ASP A 6 -34.55 7.37 -4.05
N GLY A 7 -35.38 8.39 -4.18
CA GLY A 7 -34.88 9.77 -4.19
C GLY A 7 -35.31 10.60 -5.39
N LYS A 8 -35.78 11.80 -5.06
CA LYS A 8 -36.00 12.90 -6.00
C LYS A 8 -34.64 13.28 -6.63
N GLY A 9 -34.63 13.69 -7.90
CA GLY A 9 -33.41 14.14 -8.57
C GLY A 9 -33.66 15.29 -9.55
N SER A 10 -32.58 15.84 -10.11
CA SER A 10 -32.62 16.86 -11.16
C SER A 10 -31.72 16.45 -12.33
N GLY A 11 -32.02 16.96 -13.52
CA GLY A 11 -31.25 16.68 -14.74
C GLY A 11 -31.33 17.83 -15.73
N THR A 12 -30.48 17.78 -16.75
CA THR A 12 -30.49 18.70 -17.90
C THR A 12 -30.96 17.95 -19.14
N TYR A 13 -31.64 18.65 -20.05
CA TYR A 13 -31.92 18.14 -21.39
C TYR A 13 -31.29 19.07 -22.43
N GLN A 14 -30.75 18.45 -23.48
CA GLN A 14 -30.29 19.17 -24.67
C GLN A 14 -31.07 18.65 -25.87
N HIS A 15 -31.49 19.59 -26.72
CA HIS A 15 -32.02 19.30 -28.05
C HIS A 15 -33.33 18.49 -28.08
N LEU A 16 -34.39 19.10 -27.54
CA LEU A 16 -35.75 18.67 -27.93
C LEU A 16 -36.10 19.32 -29.26
N GLU A 17 -36.12 18.54 -30.34
CA GLU A 17 -36.71 18.95 -31.60
C GLU A 17 -38.23 18.76 -31.54
N ASN A 18 -38.96 19.78 -31.99
CA ASN A 18 -40.34 19.60 -32.39
C ASN A 18 -40.54 20.18 -33.80
N SER A 19 -41.67 19.87 -34.42
CA SER A 19 -42.00 20.30 -35.77
C SER A 19 -42.31 21.80 -35.91
N TYR A 20 -42.20 22.60 -34.84
CA TYR A 20 -42.70 23.99 -34.81
C TYR A 20 -41.73 25.05 -34.25
N SER A 21 -40.63 24.71 -33.56
CA SER A 21 -39.68 25.72 -33.08
C SER A 21 -38.29 25.20 -32.75
N SER A 22 -37.36 26.15 -32.61
CA SER A 22 -35.94 25.93 -32.35
C SER A 22 -35.68 25.24 -31.01
N LEU A 23 -34.57 24.51 -30.99
CA LEU A 23 -33.95 23.78 -29.88
C LEU A 23 -34.03 24.54 -28.55
N HIS A 24 -34.83 24.01 -27.63
CA HIS A 24 -34.81 24.44 -26.23
C HIS A 24 -33.91 23.48 -25.44
N SER A 25 -33.03 24.06 -24.62
CA SER A 25 -32.23 23.35 -23.63
C SER A 25 -32.63 23.88 -22.26
N GLY A 26 -32.72 23.01 -21.27
CA GLY A 26 -33.20 23.41 -19.96
C GLY A 26 -32.94 22.37 -18.88
N THR A 27 -33.44 22.66 -17.69
CA THR A 27 -33.37 21.79 -16.51
C THR A 27 -34.76 21.18 -16.24
N PHE A 28 -34.76 20.02 -15.60
CA PHE A 28 -35.97 19.41 -15.06
C PHE A 28 -35.69 18.79 -13.69
N THR A 29 -36.74 18.68 -12.88
CA THR A 29 -36.72 17.85 -11.68
C THR A 29 -37.58 16.61 -11.90
N TYR A 30 -37.24 15.52 -11.23
CA TYR A 30 -38.04 14.30 -11.28
C TYR A 30 -38.25 13.69 -9.90
N LYS A 31 -39.37 12.98 -9.77
CA LYS A 31 -39.69 12.16 -8.60
C LYS A 31 -40.23 10.81 -9.05
N VAL A 32 -39.62 9.75 -8.56
CA VAL A 32 -40.06 8.36 -8.80
C VAL A 32 -40.92 7.90 -7.62
N SER A 33 -42.07 7.34 -7.92
CA SER A 33 -43.01 6.74 -6.97
C SER A 33 -42.70 5.25 -6.81
N SER A 34 -43.09 4.68 -5.67
CA SER A 34 -42.88 3.25 -5.37
C SER A 34 -43.63 2.28 -6.31
N ASP A 35 -44.55 2.79 -7.12
CA ASP A 35 -45.30 2.06 -8.15
C ASP A 35 -44.60 2.04 -9.52
N GLY A 36 -43.36 2.56 -9.60
CA GLY A 36 -42.58 2.60 -10.84
C GLY A 36 -42.96 3.73 -11.80
N THR A 37 -43.92 4.58 -11.42
CA THR A 37 -44.23 5.81 -12.14
C THR A 37 -43.27 6.93 -11.70
N TYR A 38 -42.97 7.86 -12.60
CA TYR A 38 -42.24 9.07 -12.23
C TYR A 38 -42.93 10.31 -12.79
N THR A 39 -42.68 11.44 -12.14
CA THR A 39 -43.17 12.76 -12.53
C THR A 39 -42.00 13.65 -12.89
N LEU A 40 -42.04 14.27 -14.07
CA LEU A 40 -41.07 15.25 -14.53
C LEU A 40 -41.68 16.65 -14.45
N SER A 41 -40.95 17.60 -13.90
CA SER A 41 -41.33 19.01 -13.84
C SER A 41 -40.23 19.88 -14.46
N PRO A 42 -40.34 20.20 -15.77
CA PRO A 42 -39.53 21.23 -16.42
C PRO A 42 -39.92 22.62 -15.89
N GLU A 43 -39.01 23.60 -15.91
CA GLU A 43 -39.37 24.97 -15.56
C GLU A 43 -40.43 25.53 -16.53
N GLY A 44 -41.59 25.94 -15.99
CA GLY A 44 -42.66 26.61 -16.75
C GLY A 44 -43.74 25.72 -17.40
N PHE A 45 -43.73 24.39 -17.21
CA PHE A 45 -44.70 23.48 -17.83
C PHE A 45 -45.26 22.40 -16.87
N VAL A 46 -46.38 21.76 -17.26
CA VAL A 46 -47.12 20.79 -16.44
C VAL A 46 -46.48 19.39 -16.47
N THR A 47 -46.67 18.66 -15.38
CA THR A 47 -46.09 17.36 -15.04
C THR A 47 -46.37 16.24 -16.05
N GLY A 48 -45.31 15.63 -16.62
CA GLY A 48 -45.42 14.42 -17.46
C GLY A 48 -45.43 13.11 -16.67
N LYS A 49 -46.05 12.05 -17.22
CA LYS A 49 -46.03 10.68 -16.65
C LYS A 49 -45.39 9.71 -17.66
N GLY A 50 -44.59 8.77 -17.18
CA GLY A 50 -44.00 7.73 -18.04
C GLY A 50 -43.83 6.39 -17.33
N ILE A 51 -43.37 5.39 -18.08
CA ILE A 51 -43.14 4.02 -17.61
C ILE A 51 -41.63 3.77 -17.55
N VAL A 52 -41.16 3.24 -16.43
CA VAL A 52 -39.82 2.65 -16.31
C VAL A 52 -39.96 1.17 -16.60
N THR A 53 -39.29 0.69 -17.64
CA THR A 53 -39.25 -0.75 -17.96
C THR A 53 -38.30 -1.47 -17.00
N SER A 54 -38.45 -2.79 -16.87
CA SER A 54 -37.69 -3.62 -15.91
C SER A 54 -36.16 -3.63 -16.14
N ASP A 55 -35.71 -3.19 -17.30
CA ASP A 55 -34.31 -3.01 -17.72
C ASP A 55 -33.77 -1.59 -17.43
N GLY A 56 -34.58 -0.72 -16.81
CA GLY A 56 -34.20 0.65 -16.44
C GLY A 56 -34.28 1.67 -17.58
N ASN A 57 -34.87 1.30 -18.72
CA ASN A 57 -35.21 2.26 -19.77
C ASN A 57 -36.46 3.07 -19.38
N VAL A 58 -36.53 4.32 -19.84
CA VAL A 58 -37.60 5.25 -19.49
C VAL A 58 -38.33 5.70 -20.76
N ALA A 59 -39.57 5.26 -20.94
CA ALA A 59 -40.43 5.78 -21.99
C ALA A 59 -41.34 6.86 -21.39
N THR A 60 -41.16 8.12 -21.81
CA THR A 60 -42.03 9.23 -21.40
C THR A 60 -43.01 9.58 -22.51
N LEU A 61 -44.29 9.76 -22.16
CA LEU A 61 -45.21 10.53 -22.99
C LEU A 61 -45.42 11.86 -22.28
N ILE A 62 -44.97 12.96 -22.88
CA ILE A 62 -45.18 14.31 -22.33
C ILE A 62 -46.40 14.90 -23.03
N PHE A 63 -47.41 15.30 -22.26
CA PHE A 63 -48.60 15.97 -22.78
C PHE A 63 -48.39 17.48 -22.69
N PHE A 64 -48.37 18.17 -23.84
CA PHE A 64 -48.45 19.62 -23.90
C PHE A 64 -49.90 20.00 -24.19
N GLU A 65 -50.61 20.62 -23.25
CA GLU A 65 -51.91 21.22 -23.58
C GLU A 65 -51.67 22.55 -24.30
N GLY A 66 -52.29 22.71 -25.47
CA GLY A 66 -52.33 23.99 -26.17
C GLY A 66 -52.28 23.92 -27.70
N ASP A 67 -51.85 22.81 -28.30
CA ASP A 67 -52.00 22.62 -29.74
C ASP A 67 -52.07 21.13 -30.11
N SER A 68 -52.79 20.85 -31.19
CA SER A 68 -53.24 19.52 -31.65
C SER A 68 -52.13 18.54 -32.10
N SER A 69 -50.88 18.77 -31.70
CA SER A 69 -49.71 17.96 -32.05
C SER A 69 -49.07 17.36 -30.80
N GLU A 70 -49.32 16.07 -30.58
CA GLU A 70 -48.72 15.29 -29.50
C GLU A 70 -47.21 15.09 -29.77
N LEU A 71 -46.35 15.52 -28.82
CA LEU A 71 -44.90 15.29 -28.85
C LEU A 71 -44.51 14.21 -27.85
N GLY A 72 -44.21 13.01 -28.36
CA GLY A 72 -43.58 11.96 -27.58
C GLY A 72 -42.07 12.18 -27.47
N VAL A 73 -41.54 12.30 -26.25
CA VAL A 73 -40.09 12.40 -25.99
C VAL A 73 -39.63 11.13 -25.28
N GLY A 74 -38.85 10.29 -25.97
CA GLY A 74 -38.24 9.11 -25.35
C GLY A 74 -36.89 9.44 -24.70
N ILE A 75 -36.76 9.21 -23.38
CA ILE A 75 -35.49 9.33 -22.66
C ILE A 75 -34.92 7.93 -22.42
N ARG A 76 -34.09 7.42 -23.33
CA ARG A 76 -33.40 6.15 -23.11
C ARG A 76 -32.33 6.28 -22.02
N LYS A 77 -32.17 5.26 -21.17
CA LYS A 77 -30.94 5.10 -20.39
C LYS A 77 -29.82 5.00 -21.42
N SER A 78 -28.78 5.82 -21.29
CA SER A 78 -27.63 5.74 -22.19
C SER A 78 -27.00 4.36 -22.05
N THR A 79 -27.20 3.49 -23.06
CA THR A 79 -26.50 2.20 -23.23
C THR A 79 -25.18 2.38 -23.97
N LEU A 80 -24.51 3.52 -23.79
CA LEU A 80 -23.13 3.70 -24.27
C LEU A 80 -22.08 3.08 -23.32
N GLY A 81 -22.47 2.49 -22.20
CA GLY A 81 -21.56 1.77 -21.31
C GLY A 81 -21.68 0.28 -21.55
N GLY A 82 -20.55 -0.40 -21.73
CA GLY A 82 -20.49 -1.86 -21.83
C GLY A 82 -20.96 -2.56 -20.56
N THR A 83 -20.74 -3.86 -20.48
CA THR A 83 -20.99 -4.57 -19.21
C THR A 83 -19.92 -4.16 -18.20
N ASP A 84 -20.32 -3.97 -16.94
CA ASP A 84 -19.45 -3.84 -15.77
C ASP A 84 -19.44 -5.23 -15.10
N ASN A 85 -18.48 -6.08 -15.46
CA ASN A 85 -18.49 -7.49 -15.04
C ASN A 85 -18.07 -7.69 -13.58
N ASP A 86 -17.30 -6.77 -12.98
CA ASP A 86 -16.79 -6.90 -11.60
C ASP A 86 -17.45 -5.95 -10.58
N GLY A 87 -18.30 -5.03 -11.05
CA GLY A 87 -19.14 -4.16 -10.24
C GLY A 87 -18.38 -3.01 -9.58
N ASP A 88 -17.34 -2.49 -10.21
CA ASP A 88 -16.56 -1.36 -9.71
C ASP A 88 -17.08 0.02 -10.15
N GLY A 89 -18.01 0.04 -11.11
CA GLY A 89 -18.64 1.25 -11.66
C GLY A 89 -18.04 1.74 -12.98
N TYR A 90 -17.01 1.08 -13.48
CA TYR A 90 -16.45 1.24 -14.82
C TYR A 90 -16.93 0.08 -15.71
N THR A 91 -16.90 0.30 -17.02
CA THR A 91 -17.31 -0.72 -17.99
C THR A 91 -16.12 -1.13 -18.84
N GLU A 92 -16.21 -2.24 -19.58
CA GLU A 92 -15.18 -2.76 -20.50
C GLU A 92 -14.54 -1.73 -21.45
N SER A 93 -15.21 -0.61 -21.72
CA SER A 93 -14.72 0.47 -22.59
C SER A 93 -13.76 1.44 -21.89
N GLN A 94 -13.77 1.45 -20.56
CA GLN A 94 -13.01 2.35 -19.68
C GLN A 94 -12.07 1.57 -18.77
N ASP A 95 -12.44 0.32 -18.46
CA ASP A 95 -11.70 -0.58 -17.61
C ASP A 95 -10.79 -1.49 -18.45
N CYS A 96 -9.49 -1.37 -18.22
CA CYS A 96 -8.47 -2.19 -18.85
C CYS A 96 -8.52 -3.66 -18.40
N ASN A 97 -9.19 -3.98 -17.31
CA ASN A 97 -9.56 -5.34 -16.91
C ASN A 97 -10.89 -5.41 -16.13
N ASP A 98 -11.99 -5.38 -16.87
CA ASP A 98 -13.39 -5.46 -16.42
C ASP A 98 -13.77 -6.71 -15.58
N ASN A 99 -12.84 -7.65 -15.35
CA ASN A 99 -13.04 -8.79 -14.47
C ASN A 99 -12.31 -8.64 -13.11
N ASN A 100 -11.70 -7.49 -12.85
CA ASN A 100 -10.94 -7.21 -11.64
C ASN A 100 -11.17 -5.79 -11.10
N LYS A 101 -12.04 -5.72 -10.09
CA LYS A 101 -12.45 -4.50 -9.35
C LYS A 101 -11.33 -3.62 -8.77
N SER A 102 -10.07 -4.06 -8.83
CA SER A 102 -8.89 -3.29 -8.39
C SER A 102 -8.11 -2.66 -9.54
N ILE A 103 -8.50 -2.92 -10.78
CA ILE A 103 -7.91 -2.38 -12.00
C ILE A 103 -9.02 -1.58 -12.65
N HIS A 104 -8.89 -0.26 -12.69
CA HIS A 104 -9.86 0.66 -13.26
C HIS A 104 -9.30 2.08 -13.32
N PRO A 105 -9.88 3.01 -14.10
CA PRO A 105 -9.44 4.40 -14.13
C PRO A 105 -9.26 5.03 -12.75
N GLY A 106 -8.03 5.44 -12.44
CA GLY A 106 -7.67 6.08 -11.18
C GLY A 106 -7.50 5.15 -9.96
N ALA A 107 -7.37 3.82 -10.17
CA ALA A 107 -6.95 2.90 -9.11
C ALA A 107 -5.56 3.25 -8.56
N ILE A 108 -5.20 2.69 -7.41
CA ILE A 108 -3.86 2.88 -6.84
C ILE A 108 -2.89 1.93 -7.53
N GLU A 109 -1.82 2.50 -8.07
CA GLU A 109 -0.75 1.76 -8.73
C GLU A 109 0.10 0.92 -7.76
N ILE A 110 0.35 -0.33 -8.14
CA ILE A 110 1.40 -1.18 -7.57
C ILE A 110 2.58 -1.11 -8.53
N CYS A 111 3.52 -0.22 -8.25
CA CYS A 111 4.60 0.05 -9.19
C CYS A 111 5.34 -1.22 -9.64
N GLY A 112 5.64 -1.31 -10.93
CA GLY A 112 6.55 -2.28 -11.50
C GLY A 112 6.10 -3.75 -11.39
N ASP A 113 4.82 -4.00 -11.14
CA ASP A 113 4.26 -5.36 -11.14
C ASP A 113 3.84 -5.83 -12.55
N GLY A 114 3.94 -4.95 -13.55
CA GLY A 114 3.61 -5.20 -14.95
C GLY A 114 2.13 -5.01 -15.28
N ILE A 115 1.32 -4.54 -14.33
CA ILE A 115 -0.11 -4.29 -14.50
C ILE A 115 -0.33 -2.78 -14.42
N ASP A 116 -1.07 -2.24 -15.39
CA ASP A 116 -1.59 -0.86 -15.36
C ASP A 116 -2.90 -0.88 -14.57
N GLN A 117 -2.86 -0.55 -13.27
CA GLN A 117 -4.06 -0.62 -12.43
C GLN A 117 -4.98 0.56 -12.68
N ASP A 118 -4.43 1.73 -12.97
CA ASP A 118 -5.19 2.97 -13.13
C ASP A 118 -5.64 3.23 -14.58
N CYS A 119 -5.36 2.28 -15.48
CA CYS A 119 -5.66 2.30 -16.91
C CYS A 119 -5.14 3.57 -17.61
N SER A 120 -4.02 4.14 -17.15
CA SER A 120 -3.39 5.33 -17.74
C SER A 120 -2.60 5.05 -19.03
N GLY A 121 -2.45 3.78 -19.39
CA GLY A 121 -1.77 3.29 -20.59
C GLY A 121 -0.39 2.70 -20.33
N SER A 122 0.06 2.64 -19.08
CA SER A 122 1.32 2.02 -18.68
C SER A 122 1.41 1.79 -17.18
N ASP A 123 2.03 0.68 -16.77
CA ASP A 123 2.44 0.44 -15.37
C ASP A 123 3.38 1.54 -14.86
N MET A 124 3.09 2.07 -13.66
CA MET A 124 3.92 3.06 -13.00
C MET A 124 5.29 2.50 -12.61
N PRO A 125 6.42 3.14 -13.02
CA PRO A 125 7.73 2.69 -12.62
C PRO A 125 7.95 2.87 -11.11
N CYS A 126 8.59 1.89 -10.47
CA CYS A 126 8.98 2.02 -9.08
C CYS A 126 10.04 3.11 -8.85
N PRO A 127 10.05 3.75 -7.67
CA PRO A 127 11.13 4.66 -7.29
C PRO A 127 12.45 3.88 -7.13
N ASP A 128 13.56 4.60 -7.11
CA ASP A 128 14.84 3.99 -6.78
C ASP A 128 14.84 3.40 -5.35
N PRO A 129 15.50 2.25 -5.13
CA PRO A 129 15.70 1.70 -3.79
C PRO A 129 16.45 2.70 -2.89
N PRO A 130 16.19 2.70 -1.57
CA PRO A 130 16.82 3.63 -0.66
C PRO A 130 18.30 3.30 -0.43
N SER A 131 19.06 4.30 0.00
CA SER A 131 20.45 4.12 0.45
C SER A 131 20.51 3.36 1.79
N ALA A 132 21.59 2.63 2.04
CA ALA A 132 21.74 1.94 3.33
C ALA A 132 21.79 2.97 4.49
N PRO A 133 21.11 2.71 5.63
CA PRO A 133 21.20 3.57 6.80
C PRO A 133 22.64 3.74 7.27
N THR A 134 22.95 4.92 7.79
CA THR A 134 24.26 5.26 8.38
C THR A 134 24.11 5.60 9.85
N GLY A 135 25.22 5.70 10.59
CA GLY A 135 25.18 6.07 12.01
C GLY A 135 24.41 5.08 12.87
N VAL A 136 24.40 3.79 12.51
CA VAL A 136 23.81 2.75 13.36
C VAL A 136 24.58 2.72 14.68
N SER A 137 23.86 2.81 15.78
CA SER A 137 24.41 2.75 17.14
C SER A 137 23.47 1.95 18.05
N ALA A 138 24.04 1.02 18.79
CA ALA A 138 23.37 0.26 19.83
C ALA A 138 23.76 0.79 21.23
N SER A 139 22.88 0.61 22.21
CA SER A 139 22.99 1.28 23.51
C SER A 139 24.15 0.81 24.41
N ASP A 140 24.93 -0.21 24.04
CA ASP A 140 26.14 -0.65 24.77
C ASP A 140 25.99 -0.78 26.30
N GLY A 141 24.89 -1.37 26.77
CA GLY A 141 24.64 -1.60 28.19
C GLY A 141 24.16 -0.37 28.98
N THR A 142 23.99 0.79 28.34
CA THR A 142 23.47 2.00 29.00
C THR A 142 22.00 1.89 29.39
N LEU A 143 21.27 0.92 28.83
CA LEU A 143 19.86 0.65 29.12
C LEU A 143 19.69 -0.73 29.77
N SER A 144 18.71 -0.82 30.67
CA SER A 144 18.30 -2.08 31.31
C SER A 144 17.10 -2.69 30.60
N GLY A 145 17.08 -4.03 30.49
CA GLY A 145 16.01 -4.82 29.90
C GLY A 145 15.98 -4.86 28.36
N LYS A 146 16.85 -4.13 27.68
CA LYS A 146 16.82 -3.98 26.21
C LYS A 146 18.11 -3.42 25.64
N VAL A 147 18.33 -3.70 24.36
CA VAL A 147 19.26 -2.93 23.53
C VAL A 147 18.45 -1.95 22.68
N GLN A 148 18.69 -0.66 22.83
CA GLN A 148 18.13 0.33 21.90
C GLN A 148 19.10 0.50 20.73
N VAL A 149 18.59 0.32 19.52
CA VAL A 149 19.30 0.54 18.27
C VAL A 149 18.76 1.82 17.64
N SER A 150 19.64 2.71 17.23
CA SER A 150 19.32 3.99 16.58
C SER A 150 20.13 4.14 15.29
N TRP A 151 19.64 4.92 14.34
CA TRP A 151 20.33 5.19 13.07
C TRP A 151 19.94 6.54 12.48
N THR A 152 20.73 7.01 11.51
CA THR A 152 20.39 8.17 10.69
C THR A 152 19.39 7.77 9.60
N ALA A 153 18.36 8.59 9.40
CA ALA A 153 17.37 8.36 8.34
C ALA A 153 18.05 8.30 6.96
N ALA A 154 17.70 7.27 6.19
CA ALA A 154 18.22 7.10 4.84
C ALA A 154 17.36 7.87 3.83
N THR A 155 17.99 8.36 2.76
CA THR A 155 17.26 8.99 1.65
C THR A 155 16.33 7.99 0.97
N LEU A 156 15.13 8.45 0.59
CA LEU A 156 14.06 7.65 -0.03
C LEU A 156 13.48 6.52 0.84
N ALA A 157 13.90 6.40 2.09
CA ALA A 157 13.39 5.37 2.99
C ALA A 157 12.02 5.75 3.55
N THR A 158 11.09 4.80 3.50
CA THR A 158 9.75 4.90 4.12
C THR A 158 9.66 4.06 5.40
N SER A 159 10.52 3.05 5.53
CA SER A 159 10.61 2.18 6.70
C SER A 159 11.96 1.46 6.76
N TYR A 160 12.20 0.71 7.83
CA TYR A 160 13.43 -0.01 8.10
C TYR A 160 13.20 -1.45 8.57
N ASP A 161 14.10 -2.34 8.18
CA ASP A 161 14.22 -3.70 8.70
C ASP A 161 15.47 -3.77 9.60
N VAL A 162 15.33 -4.29 10.83
CA VAL A 162 16.42 -4.40 11.82
C VAL A 162 16.86 -5.85 11.93
N TYR A 163 18.18 -6.06 11.94
CA TYR A 163 18.81 -7.38 11.93
C TYR A 163 19.79 -7.52 13.09
N ARG A 164 19.93 -8.74 13.61
CA ARG A 164 20.81 -9.10 14.72
C ARG A 164 21.59 -10.38 14.44
N ALA A 165 22.82 -10.46 14.93
CA ALA A 165 23.61 -11.69 15.01
C ALA A 165 24.40 -11.78 16.32
N ASP A 166 24.80 -13.01 16.69
CA ASP A 166 25.61 -13.31 17.88
C ASP A 166 27.12 -13.13 17.62
N MET A 167 27.51 -12.99 16.35
CA MET A 167 28.88 -12.78 15.90
C MET A 167 28.92 -11.69 14.82
N PRO A 168 30.04 -10.97 14.66
CA PRO A 168 30.16 -9.99 13.60
C PRO A 168 30.16 -10.70 12.23
N ALA A 169 29.70 -10.00 11.19
CA ALA A 169 29.39 -10.53 9.85
C ALA A 169 30.57 -11.22 9.09
N TRP A 170 31.76 -11.35 9.67
CA TRP A 170 32.89 -12.05 9.07
C TRP A 170 32.78 -13.59 9.08
N THR A 171 31.81 -14.16 9.81
CA THR A 171 31.69 -15.64 9.95
C THR A 171 30.83 -16.31 8.87
N GLY A 172 30.36 -15.55 7.87
CA GLY A 172 29.56 -16.10 6.76
C GLY A 172 28.11 -16.43 7.10
N THR A 173 27.66 -16.21 8.35
CA THR A 173 26.26 -16.36 8.75
C THR A 173 25.52 -15.03 8.56
N ALA A 174 24.44 -15.04 7.77
CA ALA A 174 23.61 -13.86 7.58
C ALA A 174 22.89 -13.48 8.89
N PRO A 175 22.82 -12.18 9.26
CA PRO A 175 22.13 -11.77 10.46
C PRO A 175 20.62 -12.02 10.34
N LYS A 176 19.97 -12.37 11.45
CA LYS A 176 18.53 -12.63 11.50
C LYS A 176 17.77 -11.32 11.54
N ARG A 177 16.74 -11.16 10.70
CA ARG A 177 15.79 -10.04 10.83
C ARG A 177 14.98 -10.20 12.11
N ILE A 178 15.02 -9.20 12.99
CA ILE A 178 14.29 -9.17 14.25
C ILE A 178 13.12 -8.19 14.24
N ALA A 179 13.13 -7.23 13.31
CA ALA A 179 11.99 -6.34 13.07
C ALA A 179 11.91 -5.95 11.59
N SER A 180 10.70 -5.63 11.12
CA SER A 180 10.43 -5.15 9.76
C SER A 180 9.45 -3.99 9.79
N SER A 181 9.49 -3.16 8.76
CA SER A 181 8.57 -2.03 8.59
C SER A 181 8.58 -1.02 9.75
N VAL A 182 9.74 -0.83 10.40
CA VAL A 182 9.91 0.19 11.45
C VAL A 182 9.85 1.57 10.80
N SER A 183 8.89 2.41 11.19
CA SER A 183 8.68 3.74 10.58
C SER A 183 9.59 4.84 11.15
N GLY A 184 10.09 4.65 12.38
CA GLY A 184 11.04 5.55 13.03
C GLY A 184 12.50 5.21 12.74
N THR A 185 13.41 5.95 13.39
CA THR A 185 14.86 5.75 13.32
C THR A 185 15.44 5.08 14.57
N THR A 186 14.59 4.43 15.36
CA THR A 186 14.96 3.72 16.57
C THR A 186 14.18 2.40 16.70
N TYR A 187 14.78 1.43 17.37
CA TYR A 187 14.16 0.13 17.69
C TYR A 187 14.66 -0.39 19.03
N GLU A 188 13.79 -1.04 19.81
CA GLU A 188 14.15 -1.64 21.10
C GLU A 188 14.14 -3.18 20.99
N ASP A 189 15.31 -3.79 21.07
CA ASP A 189 15.44 -5.25 21.16
C ASP A 189 15.32 -5.69 22.62
N THR A 190 14.10 -5.98 23.03
CA THR A 190 13.77 -6.58 24.35
C THR A 190 14.00 -8.09 24.40
N THR A 191 14.37 -8.70 23.27
CA THR A 191 14.59 -10.16 23.16
C THR A 191 16.07 -10.53 23.29
N ALA A 192 16.96 -9.55 23.34
CA ALA A 192 18.37 -9.77 23.63
C ALA A 192 18.52 -10.42 25.02
N VAL A 193 19.41 -11.39 25.15
CA VAL A 193 19.71 -12.00 26.45
C VAL A 193 20.67 -11.09 27.23
N THR A 194 20.43 -10.95 28.53
CA THR A 194 21.27 -10.12 29.40
C THR A 194 22.73 -10.59 29.41
N GLY A 195 23.67 -9.65 29.39
CA GLY A 195 25.11 -9.94 29.41
C GLY A 195 25.71 -10.48 28.11
N ASN A 196 24.89 -10.71 27.07
CA ASN A 196 25.37 -11.14 25.75
C ASN A 196 25.59 -9.95 24.82
N ARG A 197 26.71 -9.99 24.08
CA ARG A 197 26.97 -9.07 22.98
C ARG A 197 26.30 -9.56 21.71
N TYR A 198 25.57 -8.66 21.07
CA TYR A 198 25.00 -8.84 19.74
C TYR A 198 25.56 -7.79 18.79
N TYR A 199 25.33 -8.00 17.51
CA TYR A 199 25.71 -7.09 16.43
C TYR A 199 24.46 -6.72 15.65
N TYR A 200 24.26 -5.42 15.38
CA TYR A 200 23.04 -4.90 14.79
C TYR A 200 23.29 -4.26 13.44
N TRP A 201 22.43 -4.57 12.47
CA TRP A 201 22.39 -3.95 11.14
C TRP A 201 21.00 -3.41 10.87
N VAL A 202 20.92 -2.43 9.98
CA VAL A 202 19.64 -1.89 9.49
C VAL A 202 19.66 -1.87 7.97
N LYS A 203 18.53 -2.24 7.35
CA LYS A 203 18.24 -1.96 5.94
C LYS A 203 17.09 -0.98 5.85
N SER A 204 17.16 -0.04 4.93
CA SER A 204 16.03 0.83 4.58
C SER A 204 15.15 0.18 3.52
N ARG A 205 13.89 0.61 3.45
CA ARG A 205 12.85 0.08 2.55
C ARG A 205 11.98 1.20 1.96
N ASN A 206 11.59 1.03 0.71
CA ASN A 206 10.47 1.71 0.06
C ASN A 206 9.79 0.76 -0.95
N SER A 207 8.84 1.26 -1.75
CA SER A 207 8.19 0.47 -2.81
C SER A 207 9.16 0.01 -3.90
N GLY A 208 10.23 0.77 -4.14
CA GLY A 208 11.33 0.40 -5.04
C GLY A 208 12.24 -0.73 -4.54
N GLY A 209 12.16 -1.09 -3.26
CA GLY A 209 12.86 -2.24 -2.70
C GLY A 209 13.59 -1.95 -1.40
N VAL A 210 14.67 -2.70 -1.17
CA VAL A 210 15.45 -2.65 0.08
C VAL A 210 16.92 -2.35 -0.18
N SER A 211 17.55 -1.63 0.74
CA SER A 211 18.97 -1.32 0.64
C SER A 211 19.88 -2.52 0.92
N LYS A 212 21.18 -2.33 0.67
CA LYS A 212 22.24 -3.13 1.32
C LYS A 212 22.19 -2.95 2.84
N TYR A 213 22.85 -3.86 3.58
CA TYR A 213 23.05 -3.66 5.01
C TYR A 213 23.85 -2.38 5.28
N SER A 214 23.52 -1.70 6.39
CA SER A 214 24.37 -0.69 7.00
C SER A 214 25.72 -1.28 7.44
N ASN A 215 26.64 -0.43 7.91
CA ASN A 215 27.65 -0.90 8.85
C ASN A 215 26.96 -1.40 10.12
N PHE A 216 27.56 -2.36 10.81
CA PHE A 216 27.03 -2.82 12.09
C PHE A 216 27.59 -2.03 13.25
N ASP A 217 26.84 -2.09 14.35
CA ASP A 217 27.32 -1.68 15.66
C ASP A 217 27.09 -2.82 16.66
N PRO A 218 28.10 -3.20 17.47
CA PRO A 218 27.89 -4.12 18.57
C PRO A 218 27.02 -3.47 19.65
N GLY A 219 26.29 -4.27 20.41
CA GLY A 219 25.48 -3.79 21.52
C GLY A 219 25.13 -4.90 22.50
N TYR A 220 24.86 -4.54 23.74
CA TYR A 220 24.44 -5.45 24.80
C TYR A 220 23.56 -4.72 25.81
N TRP A 221 22.94 -5.47 26.74
CA TRP A 221 22.26 -4.89 27.89
C TRP A 221 22.61 -5.64 29.18
N GLY A 222 22.61 -4.90 30.28
CA GLY A 222 23.19 -5.38 31.54
C GLY A 222 24.72 -5.37 31.54
N THR A 223 25.31 -5.96 32.56
CA THR A 223 26.77 -6.09 32.66
C THR A 223 27.22 -7.24 31.76
N MET A 224 28.08 -6.95 30.79
CA MET A 224 28.79 -8.00 30.06
C MET A 224 29.51 -8.89 31.06
N GLY A 225 29.30 -10.21 30.96
CA GLY A 225 30.18 -11.16 31.64
C GLY A 225 31.62 -10.79 31.31
N THR A 226 32.51 -10.79 32.29
CA THR A 226 33.91 -10.43 32.07
C THR A 226 34.45 -11.33 30.95
N ILE A 227 34.83 -10.73 29.81
CA ILE A 227 35.46 -11.49 28.73
C ILE A 227 36.73 -12.10 29.33
N PRO A 228 36.93 -13.44 29.27
CA PRO A 228 38.17 -14.04 29.72
C PRO A 228 39.33 -13.37 28.99
N ALA A 229 40.33 -12.92 29.74
CA ALA A 229 41.49 -12.30 29.12
C ALA A 229 42.12 -13.27 28.10
N LYS A 230 42.74 -12.74 27.04
CA LYS A 230 43.60 -13.58 26.18
C LYS A 230 44.59 -14.35 27.08
N PRO A 231 44.77 -15.67 26.90
CA PRO A 231 45.82 -16.43 27.62
C PRO A 231 47.19 -15.78 27.40
N THR A 232 47.91 -15.52 28.48
CA THR A 232 49.28 -15.01 28.44
C THR A 232 50.28 -16.16 28.43
N ASN A 233 51.53 -15.85 28.08
CA ASN A 233 52.64 -16.81 28.12
C ASN A 233 52.40 -18.10 27.31
N VAL A 234 51.70 -17.98 26.17
CA VAL A 234 51.54 -19.09 25.23
C VAL A 234 52.92 -19.48 24.70
N SER A 235 53.36 -20.69 25.00
CA SER A 235 54.62 -21.27 24.53
C SER A 235 54.42 -22.70 24.05
N ALA A 236 55.27 -23.15 23.15
CA ALA A 236 55.26 -24.51 22.62
C ALA A 236 56.68 -25.09 22.67
N THR A 237 56.81 -26.40 22.89
CA THR A 237 58.11 -27.08 22.87
C THR A 237 58.70 -27.12 21.46
N ASP A 238 59.97 -26.76 21.32
CA ASP A 238 60.74 -26.65 20.08
C ASP A 238 61.52 -27.93 19.75
N GLY A 239 60.80 -29.03 19.51
CA GLY A 239 61.42 -30.30 19.10
C GLY A 239 62.19 -31.04 20.20
N THR A 240 62.08 -30.56 21.44
CA THR A 240 62.69 -31.16 22.63
C THR A 240 61.92 -32.38 23.18
N VAL A 241 60.75 -32.68 22.60
CA VAL A 241 59.90 -33.80 23.01
C VAL A 241 59.59 -34.70 21.81
N SER A 242 60.01 -35.96 21.87
CA SER A 242 59.80 -36.90 20.77
C SER A 242 58.32 -37.25 20.60
N GLY A 243 57.82 -37.11 19.37
CA GLY A 243 56.47 -37.51 18.98
C GLY A 243 55.33 -36.60 19.46
N LYS A 244 55.61 -35.46 20.11
CA LYS A 244 54.57 -34.50 20.52
C LYS A 244 55.07 -33.07 20.65
N VAL A 245 54.13 -32.12 20.62
CA VAL A 245 54.35 -30.72 20.99
C VAL A 245 53.54 -30.44 22.25
N ASN A 246 54.20 -30.02 23.32
CA ASN A 246 53.48 -29.51 24.50
C ASN A 246 53.24 -28.02 24.30
N ILE A 247 52.01 -27.57 24.52
CA ILE A 247 51.64 -26.16 24.51
C ILE A 247 51.24 -25.78 25.94
N THR A 248 51.83 -24.72 26.47
CA THR A 248 51.50 -24.17 27.80
C THR A 248 51.07 -22.72 27.68
N TRP A 249 50.19 -22.28 28.57
CA TRP A 249 49.74 -20.91 28.70
C TRP A 249 49.30 -20.68 30.15
N ASP A 250 49.32 -19.43 30.58
CA ASP A 250 48.70 -19.07 31.85
C ASP A 250 47.18 -19.10 31.72
N THR A 251 46.49 -19.50 32.78
CA THR A 251 45.03 -19.39 32.86
C THR A 251 44.59 -17.94 32.67
N ALA A 252 43.70 -17.72 31.72
CA ALA A 252 43.05 -16.43 31.53
C ALA A 252 42.37 -15.99 32.82
N SER A 253 42.61 -14.75 33.27
CA SER A 253 41.79 -14.16 34.31
C SER A 253 40.32 -14.13 33.85
N ASN A 254 39.40 -14.47 34.77
CA ASN A 254 37.97 -14.66 34.50
C ASN A 254 37.61 -15.83 33.55
N SER A 255 38.46 -16.83 33.41
CA SER A 255 38.01 -18.14 32.90
C SER A 255 37.19 -18.86 33.96
N LEU A 256 35.97 -19.28 33.59
CA LEU A 256 35.08 -20.12 34.42
C LEU A 256 35.54 -21.59 34.38
#